data_AF-A0A1I5YQF4-F1
#
_entry.id   AF-A0A1I5YQF4-F1
#
_cell.length_a   1.000
_cell.length_b   1.000
_cell.length_c   1.000
_cell.angle_alpha   90.00
_cell.angle_beta   90.00
_cell.angle_gamma   90.00
#
_symmetry.space_group_name_H-M   'P 1'
#
loop_
_entity.id
_entity.type
_entity.pdbx_description
1 polymer ?
#
loop_
_entity_poly.entity_id
_entity_poly.type
_entity_poly.pdbx_seq_one_letter_code
_entity_poly.pdbx_strand_id
1 'polypeptide(L)'
;MSEAKHTAGPWRWEINEKHKTMQLAGGVPKYDITVMCFERWGMHSAVPMLRNTAEDGMNIMHRCTDFAVPVSGREHHAHWLKTIDHPDARLISAAPELLEALTELVTDMVIAQGNMRDAAKHDARWEGCADAIQPRIDSARAAIAKARGN
;
A
#
# COMPACT_ATOMS: atom_id res chain seq x y z
N MET A 1 20.91 1.47 -6.77
CA MET A 1 19.80 0.50 -6.68
C MET A 1 18.54 1.24 -7.05
N SER A 2 17.85 0.86 -8.12
CA SER A 2 16.54 1.43 -8.43
C SER A 2 15.59 1.10 -7.29
N GLU A 3 14.88 2.10 -6.77
CA GLU A 3 13.86 1.93 -5.74
C GLU A 3 12.88 0.81 -6.15
N ALA A 4 12.65 -0.16 -5.27
CA ALA A 4 11.78 -1.29 -5.57
C ALA A 4 10.35 -0.79 -5.71
N LYS A 5 9.87 -0.68 -6.95
CA LYS A 5 8.57 -0.09 -7.28
C LYS A 5 7.47 -1.09 -6.96
N HIS A 6 6.68 -0.82 -5.92
CA HIS A 6 5.42 -1.53 -5.68
C HIS A 6 4.41 -1.21 -6.79
N THR A 7 3.42 -2.07 -6.97
CA THR A 7 2.31 -1.86 -7.89
C THR A 7 1.58 -0.57 -7.51
N ALA A 8 1.31 0.29 -8.51
CA ALA A 8 0.64 1.57 -8.28
C ALA A 8 -0.81 1.38 -7.81
N GLY A 9 -1.25 2.26 -6.92
CA GLY A 9 -2.64 2.35 -6.49
C GLY A 9 -3.57 3.00 -7.54
N PRO A 10 -4.86 3.12 -7.23
CA PRO A 10 -5.51 2.63 -6.01
C PRO A 10 -5.68 1.11 -6.02
N TRP A 11 -5.52 0.48 -4.85
CA TRP A 11 -5.83 -0.95 -4.68
C TRP A 11 -7.24 -1.16 -4.13
N ARG A 12 -7.84 -2.30 -4.49
CA ARG A 12 -9.16 -2.73 -4.05
C ARG A 12 -9.28 -4.25 -4.07
N TRP A 13 -10.12 -4.78 -3.19
CA TRP A 13 -10.49 -6.19 -3.21
C TRP A 13 -11.63 -6.41 -4.20
N GLU A 14 -11.52 -7.49 -4.99
CA GLU A 14 -12.56 -7.91 -5.92
C GLU A 14 -12.86 -9.38 -5.71
N ILE A 15 -14.15 -9.71 -5.72
CA ILE A 15 -14.65 -11.08 -5.63
C ILE A 15 -15.38 -11.39 -6.92
N ASN A 16 -15.02 -12.52 -7.53
CA ASN A 16 -15.76 -13.09 -8.65
C ASN A 16 -16.54 -14.31 -8.15
N GLU A 17 -17.81 -14.11 -7.83
CA GLU A 17 -18.65 -15.20 -7.31
C GLU A 17 -18.94 -16.30 -8.32
N LYS A 18 -18.83 -16.02 -9.62
CA LYS A 18 -19.02 -17.04 -10.66
C LYS A 18 -17.86 -18.03 -10.69
N HIS A 19 -16.64 -17.51 -10.59
CA HIS A 19 -15.41 -18.33 -10.62
C HIS A 19 -14.85 -18.66 -9.22
N LYS A 20 -15.50 -18.17 -8.16
CA LYS A 20 -15.12 -18.37 -6.76
C LYS A 20 -13.68 -17.92 -6.47
N THR A 21 -13.30 -16.77 -7.05
CA THR A 21 -11.97 -16.19 -6.86
C THR A 21 -12.05 -14.84 -6.17
N MET A 22 -10.97 -14.48 -5.48
CA MET A 22 -10.76 -13.17 -4.90
C MET A 22 -9.37 -12.67 -5.28
N GLN A 23 -9.26 -11.38 -5.56
CA GLN A 23 -8.00 -10.73 -5.89
C GLN A 23 -7.91 -9.35 -5.27
N LEU A 24 -6.68 -8.91 -5.02
CA LEU A 24 -6.33 -7.52 -4.83
C LEU A 24 -5.98 -6.97 -6.22
N ALA A 25 -6.81 -6.06 -6.72
CA ALA A 25 -6.59 -5.39 -8.01
C ALA A 25 -6.03 -3.98 -7.77
N GLY A 26 -5.14 -3.55 -8.65
CA GLY A 26 -4.59 -2.20 -8.72
C GLY A 26 -4.95 -1.52 -10.04
N GLY A 27 -4.68 -0.22 -10.12
CA GLY A 27 -4.96 0.59 -11.30
C GLY A 27 -6.40 1.10 -11.39
N VAL A 28 -6.80 1.50 -12.60
CA VAL A 28 -8.14 2.03 -12.93
C VAL A 28 -8.92 0.93 -13.64
N PRO A 29 -10.25 0.77 -13.44
CA PRO A 29 -11.07 -0.35 -13.98
C PRO A 29 -10.94 -0.71 -15.46
N LYS A 30 -10.35 0.15 -16.29
CA LYS A 30 -10.08 -0.10 -17.72
C LYS A 30 -8.76 -0.86 -17.96
N TYR A 31 -7.85 -0.86 -16.99
CA TYR A 31 -6.51 -1.45 -17.04
C TYR A 31 -6.18 -2.11 -15.69
N ASP A 32 -7.09 -2.94 -15.20
CA ASP A 32 -6.89 -3.62 -13.94
C ASP A 32 -5.72 -4.59 -14.00
N ILE A 33 -4.86 -4.46 -13.00
CA ILE A 33 -3.72 -5.33 -12.78
C ILE A 33 -3.95 -6.08 -11.48
N THR A 34 -3.85 -7.40 -11.54
CA THR A 34 -3.87 -8.22 -10.33
C THR A 34 -2.58 -7.97 -9.57
N VAL A 35 -2.68 -7.37 -8.37
CA VAL A 35 -1.55 -7.18 -7.44
C VAL A 35 -1.25 -8.50 -6.75
N MET A 36 -2.32 -9.12 -6.25
CA MET A 36 -2.27 -10.39 -5.54
C MET A 36 -3.53 -11.19 -5.82
N CYS A 37 -3.40 -12.49 -5.99
CA CYS A 37 -4.52 -13.42 -5.95
C CYS A 37 -4.11 -14.67 -5.17
N PHE A 38 -4.98 -15.68 -5.15
CA PHE A 38 -4.72 -16.91 -4.42
C PHE A 38 -4.86 -18.11 -5.35
N GLU A 39 -4.04 -19.12 -5.12
CA GLU A 39 -4.21 -20.43 -5.72
C GLU A 39 -4.16 -21.53 -4.64
N ARG A 40 -4.56 -22.74 -5.03
CA ARG A 40 -4.52 -23.89 -4.15
C ARG A 40 -3.09 -24.45 -4.07
N TRP A 41 -2.62 -24.72 -2.86
CA TRP A 41 -1.33 -25.38 -2.62
C TRP A 41 -1.46 -26.91 -2.73
N GLY A 42 -1.72 -27.40 -3.95
CA GLY A 42 -1.92 -28.84 -4.19
C GLY A 42 -3.13 -29.36 -3.41
N MET A 43 -2.93 -30.31 -2.49
CA MET A 43 -4.00 -30.79 -1.59
C MET A 43 -4.02 -30.08 -0.23
N HIS A 44 -3.18 -29.07 -0.01
CA HIS A 44 -3.08 -28.32 1.24
C HIS A 44 -3.95 -27.04 1.22
N SER A 45 -3.49 -25.99 1.91
CA SER A 45 -4.15 -24.68 2.03
C SER A 45 -4.09 -23.85 0.73
N ALA A 46 -4.39 -22.55 0.82
CA ALA A 46 -4.16 -21.59 -0.25
C ALA A 46 -2.78 -20.93 -0.12
N VAL A 47 -2.20 -20.51 -1.24
CA VAL A 47 -0.97 -19.73 -1.30
C VAL A 47 -1.22 -18.44 -2.09
N PRO A 48 -0.71 -17.28 -1.62
CA PRO A 48 -0.75 -16.06 -2.40
C PRO A 48 0.09 -16.19 -3.67
N MET A 49 -0.43 -15.65 -4.76
CA MET A 49 0.36 -15.31 -5.94
C MET A 49 0.51 -13.80 -6.03
N LEU A 50 1.72 -13.33 -6.33
CA LEU A 50 2.08 -11.92 -6.45
C LEU A 50 2.54 -11.63 -7.87
N ARG A 51 2.26 -10.41 -8.34
CA ARG A 51 2.68 -9.97 -9.67
C ARG A 51 4.19 -9.74 -9.72
N ASN A 52 4.90 -10.37 -10.65
CA ASN A 52 6.30 -10.01 -10.91
C ASN A 52 6.39 -8.68 -11.65
N THR A 53 7.08 -7.71 -11.05
CA THR A 53 7.25 -6.35 -11.60
C THR A 53 8.37 -6.24 -12.63
N ALA A 54 9.20 -7.29 -12.79
CA ALA A 54 10.33 -7.33 -13.72
C ALA A 54 9.95 -7.70 -15.16
N GLU A 55 8.73 -8.17 -15.42
CA GLU A 55 8.29 -8.72 -16.71
C GLU A 55 7.78 -7.65 -17.70
N ASP A 56 8.50 -6.53 -17.87
CA ASP A 56 8.25 -5.48 -18.88
C ASP A 56 6.76 -5.07 -19.06
N GLY A 57 6.03 -4.93 -17.95
CA GLY A 57 4.64 -4.50 -17.95
C GLY A 57 3.60 -5.62 -18.07
N MET A 58 4.02 -6.87 -18.28
CA MET A 58 3.13 -8.03 -18.22
C MET A 58 2.57 -8.24 -16.80
N ASN A 59 1.38 -8.82 -16.71
CA ASN A 59 0.72 -9.13 -15.44
C ASN A 59 0.85 -10.63 -15.14
N ILE A 60 2.09 -11.11 -15.02
CA ILE A 60 2.40 -12.52 -14.73
C ILE A 60 2.45 -12.72 -13.21
N MET A 61 1.69 -13.72 -12.75
CA MET A 61 1.55 -14.04 -11.33
C MET A 61 2.49 -15.20 -10.96
N HIS A 62 3.22 -15.04 -9.85
CA HIS A 62 4.14 -16.03 -9.30
C HIS A 62 3.74 -16.40 -7.88
N ARG A 63 3.98 -17.65 -7.49
CA ARG A 63 3.76 -18.08 -6.10
C ARG A 63 4.62 -17.25 -5.16
N CYS A 64 4.11 -16.96 -3.96
CA CYS A 64 4.92 -16.29 -2.95
C CYS A 64 6.19 -17.06 -2.57
N THR A 65 6.22 -18.38 -2.83
CA THR A 65 7.40 -19.24 -2.62
C THR A 65 8.59 -18.86 -3.50
N ASP A 66 8.35 -18.27 -4.67
CA ASP A 66 9.41 -17.83 -5.59
C ASP A 66 10.18 -16.62 -5.01
N PHE A 67 9.53 -15.88 -4.11
CA PHE A 67 10.09 -14.73 -3.39
C PHE A 67 10.49 -15.06 -1.95
N ALA A 68 10.50 -16.35 -1.56
CA ALA A 68 10.69 -16.74 -0.18
C ALA A 68 12.16 -16.67 0.25
N VAL A 69 12.46 -15.84 1.25
CA VAL A 69 13.80 -15.67 1.82
C VAL A 69 13.83 -16.04 3.31
N PRO A 70 14.98 -16.47 3.86
CA PRO A 70 15.11 -16.68 5.30
C PRO A 70 14.69 -15.45 6.11
N VAL A 71 14.06 -15.66 7.26
CA VAL A 71 13.75 -14.57 8.18
C VAL A 71 15.03 -14.11 8.86
N SER A 72 15.37 -12.84 8.73
CA SER A 72 16.55 -12.23 9.39
C SER A 72 16.51 -12.47 10.90
N GLY A 73 17.61 -12.99 11.46
CA GLY A 73 17.72 -13.36 12.88
C GLY A 73 17.08 -14.71 13.25
N ARG A 74 16.48 -15.43 12.29
CA ARG A 74 15.90 -16.77 12.47
C ARG A 74 16.39 -17.75 11.40
N GLU A 75 17.62 -17.60 10.94
CA GLU A 75 18.22 -18.37 9.85
C GLU A 75 18.26 -19.88 10.14
N HIS A 76 18.39 -20.27 11.41
CA HIS A 76 18.32 -21.66 11.85
C HIS A 76 16.95 -22.34 11.56
N HIS A 77 15.90 -21.56 11.30
CA HIS A 77 14.58 -22.05 10.89
C HIS A 77 14.33 -22.03 9.37
N ALA A 78 15.33 -21.64 8.56
CA ALA A 78 15.14 -21.39 7.11
C ALA A 78 14.58 -22.59 6.30
N HIS A 79 14.68 -23.82 6.83
CA HIS A 79 14.14 -25.01 6.18
C HIS A 79 12.61 -25.16 6.30
N TRP A 80 11.96 -24.48 7.25
CA TRP A 80 10.51 -24.53 7.46
C TRP A 80 9.84 -23.16 7.64
N LEU A 81 10.61 -22.09 7.85
CA LEU A 81 10.12 -20.73 8.00
C LEU A 81 10.88 -19.76 7.11
N LYS A 82 10.13 -19.04 6.28
CA LYS A 82 10.62 -17.98 5.39
C LYS A 82 9.67 -16.80 5.38
N THR A 83 10.18 -15.62 5.05
CA THR A 83 9.39 -14.43 4.73
C THR A 83 9.38 -14.21 3.21
N ILE A 84 8.63 -13.22 2.74
CA ILE A 84 8.45 -12.89 1.32
C ILE A 84 9.23 -11.60 1.02
N ASP A 85 10.19 -11.68 0.10
CA ASP A 85 10.90 -10.51 -0.43
C ASP A 85 10.22 -10.01 -1.72
N HIS A 86 9.12 -9.26 -1.54
CA HIS A 86 8.37 -8.68 -2.66
C HIS A 86 7.88 -7.26 -2.30
N PRO A 87 7.99 -6.26 -3.19
CA PRO A 87 7.61 -4.88 -2.88
C PRO A 87 6.14 -4.75 -2.45
N ASP A 88 5.21 -5.43 -3.13
CA ASP A 88 3.79 -5.39 -2.75
C ASP A 88 3.53 -6.07 -1.40
N ALA A 89 4.24 -7.17 -1.09
CA ALA A 89 4.09 -7.86 0.18
C ALA A 89 4.58 -6.99 1.35
N ARG A 90 5.71 -6.28 1.15
CA ARG A 90 6.23 -5.31 2.12
C ARG A 90 5.25 -4.15 2.36
N LEU A 91 4.64 -3.61 1.30
CA LEU A 91 3.67 -2.53 1.44
C LEU A 91 2.42 -3.00 2.21
N ILE A 92 1.93 -4.21 1.92
CA ILE A 92 0.82 -4.82 2.67
C ILE A 92 1.18 -4.99 4.14
N SER A 93 2.37 -5.52 4.45
CA SER A 93 2.78 -5.74 5.84
C SER A 93 3.00 -4.44 6.61
N ALA A 94 3.46 -3.37 5.94
CA ALA A 94 3.71 -2.06 6.55
C ALA A 94 2.45 -1.17 6.64
N ALA A 95 1.30 -1.64 6.13
CA ALA A 95 0.08 -0.83 6.07
C ALA A 95 -0.40 -0.32 7.44
N PRO A 96 -0.33 -1.08 8.55
CA PRO A 96 -0.68 -0.59 9.88
C PRO A 96 0.20 0.59 10.33
N GLU A 97 1.52 0.46 10.21
CA GLU A 97 2.49 1.48 10.61
C GLU A 97 2.37 2.74 9.74
N LEU A 98 2.13 2.56 8.44
CA LEU A 98 1.88 3.67 7.51
C LEU A 98 0.59 4.42 7.85
N LEU A 99 -0.46 3.74 8.29
CA LEU A 99 -1.72 4.37 8.70
C LEU A 99 -1.54 5.21 9.97
N GLU A 100 -0.79 4.70 10.94
CA GLU A 100 -0.46 5.41 12.18
C GLU A 100 0.36 6.67 11.87
N ALA A 101 1.47 6.51 11.14
CA ALA A 101 2.32 7.63 10.75
C ALA A 101 1.57 8.70 9.93
N LEU A 102 0.69 8.30 9.01
CA LEU A 102 -0.13 9.25 8.25
C LEU A 102 -1.14 9.98 9.14
N THR A 103 -1.69 9.31 10.15
CA THR A 103 -2.63 9.92 11.10
C THR A 103 -1.95 11.00 11.93
N GLU A 104 -0.76 10.72 12.45
CA GLU A 104 0.04 11.69 13.20
C GLU A 104 0.44 12.88 12.31
N LEU A 105 0.95 12.61 11.11
CA LEU A 105 1.34 13.64 10.16
C LEU A 105 0.18 14.59 9.81
N VAL A 106 -1.03 14.05 9.59
CA VAL A 106 -2.22 14.88 9.34
C VAL A 106 -2.56 15.75 10.53
N THR A 107 -2.38 15.25 11.76
CA THR A 107 -2.61 16.02 12.98
C THR A 107 -1.66 17.21 13.04
N ASP A 108 -0.36 16.98 12.83
CA ASP A 108 0.65 18.05 12.80
C ASP A 108 0.40 19.06 11.69
N MET A 109 0.02 18.60 10.49
CA MET A 109 -0.31 19.47 9.37
C MET A 109 -1.52 20.37 9.65
N VAL A 110 -2.54 19.87 10.34
CA VAL A 110 -3.72 20.66 10.73
C VAL A 110 -3.35 21.73 11.75
N ILE A 111 -2.50 21.40 12.73
CA ILE A 111 -1.97 22.37 13.71
C ILE A 111 -1.16 23.45 12.98
N ALA A 112 -0.24 23.05 12.11
CA ALA A 112 0.57 23.96 11.30
C ALA A 112 -0.32 24.87 10.43
N GLN A 113 -1.37 24.33 9.81
CA GLN A 113 -2.34 25.11 9.04
C GLN A 113 -3.04 26.17 9.90
N GLY A 114 -3.42 25.83 11.14
CA GLY A 114 -3.98 26.79 12.10
C GLY A 114 -3.02 27.94 12.39
N ASN A 115 -1.75 27.62 12.63
CA ASN A 115 -0.71 28.62 12.87
C ASN A 115 -0.46 29.52 11.64
N MET A 116 -0.49 28.96 10.43
CA MET A 116 -0.37 29.74 9.19
C MET A 116 -1.53 30.74 9.04
N ARG A 117 -2.77 30.32 9.32
CA ARG A 117 -3.94 31.21 9.29
C ARG A 117 -3.82 32.34 10.31
N ASP A 118 -3.30 32.03 11.49
CA ASP A 118 -3.10 33.05 12.53
C ASP A 118 -2.00 34.05 12.14
N ALA A 119 -0.86 33.56 11.65
CA ALA A 119 0.25 34.39 11.19
C ALA A 119 -0.14 35.31 10.01
N ALA A 120 -0.97 34.82 9.09
CA ALA A 120 -1.45 35.61 7.94
C ALA A 120 -2.25 36.86 8.34
N LYS A 121 -2.80 36.93 9.56
CA LYS A 121 -3.47 38.14 10.07
C LYS A 121 -2.50 39.30 10.30
N HIS A 122 -1.21 39.02 10.44
CA HIS A 122 -0.19 39.97 10.87
C HIS A 122 1.01 40.07 9.91
N ASP A 123 1.23 39.08 9.04
CA ASP A 123 2.31 39.05 8.06
C ASP A 123 1.83 38.47 6.72
N ALA A 124 1.82 39.31 5.68
CA ALA A 124 1.37 38.98 4.33
C ALA A 124 2.17 37.85 3.67
N ARG A 125 3.37 37.53 4.16
CA ARG A 125 4.15 36.37 3.65
C ARG A 125 3.44 35.03 3.88
N TRP A 126 2.52 34.98 4.84
CA TRP A 126 1.76 33.77 5.18
C TRP A 126 0.40 33.69 4.46
N GLU A 127 0.01 34.74 3.73
CA GLU A 127 -1.24 34.77 2.99
C GLU A 127 -1.28 33.64 1.95
N GLY A 128 -2.36 32.86 1.93
CA GLY A 128 -2.54 31.71 1.04
C GLY A 128 -1.77 30.44 1.40
N CYS A 129 -0.84 30.46 2.37
CA CYS A 129 -0.09 29.26 2.77
C CYS A 129 -1.00 28.14 3.31
N ALA A 130 -1.99 28.50 4.13
CA ALA A 130 -2.94 27.55 4.69
C ALA A 130 -3.80 26.88 3.61
N ASP A 131 -4.19 27.64 2.58
CA ASP A 131 -4.99 27.15 1.46
C ASP A 131 -4.16 26.26 0.54
N ALA A 132 -2.89 26.60 0.33
CA ALA A 132 -1.97 25.82 -0.47
C ALA A 132 -1.73 24.39 0.07
N ILE A 133 -1.86 24.17 1.38
CA ILE A 133 -1.69 22.85 2.00
C ILE A 133 -3.01 22.08 2.18
N GLN A 134 -4.16 22.75 2.10
CA GLN A 134 -5.49 22.14 2.30
C GLN A 134 -5.71 20.88 1.43
N PRO A 135 -5.40 20.88 0.11
CA PRO A 135 -5.62 19.68 -0.72
C PRO A 135 -4.84 18.45 -0.27
N ARG A 136 -3.66 18.65 0.35
CA ARG A 136 -2.83 17.55 0.87
C ARG A 136 -3.45 16.96 2.13
N ILE A 137 -3.96 17.82 3.02
CA ILE A 137 -4.71 17.41 4.22
C ILE A 137 -5.96 16.63 3.82
N ASP A 138 -6.72 17.12 2.84
CA ASP A 138 -7.94 16.47 2.38
C ASP A 138 -7.65 15.09 1.76
N SER A 139 -6.61 14.99 0.92
CA SER A 139 -6.19 13.72 0.33
C SER A 139 -5.77 12.70 1.39
N ALA A 140 -5.01 13.14 2.41
CA ALA A 140 -4.58 12.28 3.50
C ALA A 140 -5.75 11.83 4.38
N ARG A 141 -6.70 12.73 4.68
CA ARG A 141 -7.94 12.38 5.39
C ARG A 141 -8.77 11.36 4.61
N ALA A 142 -8.91 11.51 3.29
CA ALA A 142 -9.61 10.54 2.45
C ALA A 142 -8.93 9.17 2.46
N ALA A 143 -7.60 9.11 2.43
CA ALA A 143 -6.84 7.87 2.54
C ALA A 143 -7.03 7.18 3.91
N ILE A 144 -6.97 7.96 5.01
CA ILE A 144 -7.22 7.47 6.37
C ILE A 144 -8.66 6.95 6.51
N ALA A 145 -9.65 7.69 5.99
CA ALA A 145 -11.06 7.30 6.02
C ALA A 145 -11.26 5.95 5.29
N LYS A 146 -10.75 5.83 4.06
CA LYS A 146 -10.75 4.57 3.31
C LYS A 146 -10.12 3.42 4.10
N ALA A 147 -8.96 3.64 4.73
CA ALA A 147 -8.26 2.61 5.50
C ALA A 147 -9.03 2.18 6.77
N ARG A 148 -9.81 3.08 7.37
CA ARG A 148 -10.67 2.81 8.53
C ARG A 148 -12.05 2.26 8.17
N GLY A 149 -12.42 2.28 6.89
CA GLY A 149 -13.74 1.85 6.41
C GLY A 149 -14.86 2.87 6.66
N ASN A 150 -14.52 4.15 6.76
CA ASN A 150 -15.45 5.26 7.01
C ASN A 150 -15.61 6.18 5.80
#